data_AF-A0A4S0MP35-F1
#
_entry.id   AF-A0A4S0MP35-F1
#
_cell.length_a   1.000
_cell.length_b   1.000
_cell.length_c   1.000
_cell.angle_alpha   90.00
_cell.angle_beta   90.00
_cell.angle_gamma   90.00
#
_symmetry.space_group_name_H-M   'P 1'
#
loop_
_entity.id
_entity.type
_entity.pdbx_description
1 polymer ?
#
loop_
_entity_poly.entity_id
_entity_poly.type
_entity_poly.pdbx_seq_one_letter_code
_entity_poly.pdbx_strand_id
1 'polypeptide(L)'
;MLPLIVVTIFPFAVMFLTAVKPRPEVLSPSWWPREFHWSNFADMWVATGFGQALLNSLYVSALATIGAILISVPAAYAMSRFRFAGYGAFRQFLLISQMIS
;
A
#
# COMPACT_ATOMS: atom_id res chain seq x y z
N MET A 1 -24.12 -4.67 -4.71
CA MET A 1 -22.76 -4.64 -5.31
C MET A 1 -22.45 -3.29 -5.95
N LEU A 2 -23.27 -2.78 -6.89
CA LEU A 2 -23.10 -1.45 -7.48
C LEU A 2 -22.92 -0.27 -6.47
N PRO A 3 -23.71 -0.14 -5.39
CA PRO A 3 -23.55 0.99 -4.47
C PRO A 3 -22.24 0.96 -3.67
N LEU A 4 -21.71 -0.23 -3.35
CA LEU A 4 -20.42 -0.38 -2.68
C LEU A 4 -19.27 0.11 -3.57
N ILE A 5 -19.30 -0.27 -4.85
CA ILE A 5 -18.29 0.14 -5.84
C ILE A 5 -18.25 1.67 -5.95
N VAL A 6 -19.41 2.32 -6.03
CA VAL A 6 -19.49 3.79 -6.12
C VAL A 6 -18.91 4.45 -4.87
N VAL A 7 -19.26 3.97 -3.67
CA VAL A 7 -18.74 4.51 -2.41
C VAL A 7 -17.22 4.32 -2.29
N THR A 8 -16.70 3.17 -2.73
CA THR A 8 -15.26 2.90 -2.68
C THR A 8 -14.47 3.71 -3.72
N ILE A 9 -15.01 3.91 -4.93
CA ILE A 9 -14.33 4.65 -6.00
C ILE A 9 -14.39 6.17 -5.80
N PHE A 10 -15.44 6.67 -5.15
CA PHE A 10 -15.66 8.09 -4.91
C PHE A 10 -14.42 8.84 -4.38
N PRO A 11 -13.74 8.41 -3.29
CA PRO A 11 -12.55 9.11 -2.79
C PRO A 11 -11.39 9.12 -3.79
N PHE A 12 -11.21 8.06 -4.59
CA PHE A 12 -10.18 8.02 -5.62
C PHE A 12 -10.47 8.97 -6.78
N ALA A 13 -11.75 9.09 -7.18
CA ALA A 13 -12.17 10.06 -8.18
C ALA A 13 -11.92 11.50 -7.71
N VAL A 14 -12.19 11.80 -6.44
CA VAL A 14 -11.88 13.11 -5.84
C VAL A 14 -10.37 13.37 -5.83
N MET A 15 -9.56 12.39 -5.43
CA MET A 15 -8.09 12.50 -5.43
C MET A 15 -7.53 12.75 -6.83
N PHE A 16 -8.10 12.11 -7.85
CA PHE A 16 -7.71 12.34 -9.24
C PHE A 16 -8.05 13.76 -9.69
N LEU A 17 -9.29 14.21 -9.43
CA LEU A 17 -9.71 15.56 -9.80
C LEU A 17 -8.91 16.65 -9.08
N THR A 18 -8.47 16.43 -7.83
CA THR A 18 -7.62 17.38 -7.11
C THR A 18 -6.18 17.37 -7.62
N ALA A 19 -5.64 16.22 -8.05
CA ALA A 19 -4.29 16.13 -8.62
C ALA A 19 -4.15 16.90 -9.94
N VAL A 20 -5.21 16.99 -10.75
CA VAL A 20 -5.20 17.65 -12.06
C VAL A 20 -5.61 19.13 -11.98
N LYS A 21 -6.07 19.62 -10.83
CA LYS A 21 -6.46 21.03 -10.62
C LYS A 21 -5.24 21.95 -10.48
N PRO A 22 -5.29 23.17 -11.01
CA PRO A 22 -4.25 24.17 -10.78
C PRO A 22 -4.20 24.60 -9.29
N ARG A 23 -2.99 24.85 -8.75
CA ARG A 23 -2.73 25.19 -7.33
C ARG A 23 -3.68 26.22 -6.69
N PRO A 24 -4.05 27.34 -7.34
CA PRO A 24 -5.00 28.30 -6.76
C PRO A 24 -6.46 27.79 -6.71
N GLU A 25 -6.84 26.79 -7.51
CA GLU A 25 -8.19 26.20 -7.51
C GLU A 25 -8.36 25.05 -6.51
N VAL A 26 -7.27 24.52 -5.95
CA VAL A 26 -7.33 23.46 -4.91
C VAL A 26 -8.00 23.95 -3.63
N LEU A 27 -7.90 25.26 -3.33
CA LEU A 27 -8.53 25.90 -2.17
C LEU A 27 -9.94 26.44 -2.46
N SER A 28 -10.38 26.40 -3.72
CA SER A 28 -11.71 26.84 -4.13
C SER A 28 -12.72 25.70 -3.96
N PRO A 29 -13.95 25.95 -3.47
CA PRO A 29 -14.99 24.91 -3.30
C PRO A 29 -15.56 24.36 -4.62
N SER A 30 -14.86 24.53 -5.75
CA SER A 30 -15.24 23.97 -7.05
C SER A 30 -14.87 22.49 -7.13
N TRP A 31 -15.89 21.64 -7.30
CA TRP A 31 -15.73 20.18 -7.42
C TRP A 31 -15.12 19.78 -8.78
N TRP A 32 -15.43 20.51 -9.85
CA TRP A 32 -14.89 20.29 -11.19
C TRP A 32 -13.68 21.22 -11.49
N PRO A 33 -12.59 20.71 -12.11
CA PRO A 33 -11.50 21.56 -12.61
C PRO A 33 -12.00 22.46 -13.75
N ARG A 34 -11.57 23.73 -13.77
CA ARG A 34 -11.82 24.60 -14.94
C ARG A 34 -10.87 24.31 -16.10
N GLU A 35 -9.64 23.93 -15.77
CA GLU A 35 -8.60 23.54 -16.70
C GLU A 35 -7.86 22.29 -16.21
N PHE A 36 -7.49 21.40 -17.13
CA PHE A 36 -6.72 20.20 -16.80
C PHE A 36 -5.22 20.48 -16.91
N HIS A 37 -4.53 20.58 -15.76
CA HIS A 37 -3.10 20.86 -15.70
C HIS A 37 -2.30 19.57 -15.50
N TRP A 38 -1.99 18.89 -16.61
CA TRP A 38 -1.17 17.67 -16.61
C TRP A 38 0.29 17.91 -16.19
N SER A 39 0.77 19.15 -16.31
CA SER A 39 2.10 19.57 -15.86
C SER A 39 2.30 19.34 -14.35
N ASN A 40 1.24 19.34 -13.54
CA ASN A 40 1.31 19.04 -12.11
C ASN A 40 2.03 17.70 -11.83
N PHE A 41 1.81 16.67 -12.66
CA PHE A 41 2.47 15.38 -12.48
C PHE A 41 3.98 15.47 -12.74
N ALA A 42 4.39 16.16 -13.82
CA ALA A 42 5.79 16.36 -14.16
C ALA A 42 6.49 17.25 -13.13
N ASP A 43 5.85 18.34 -12.71
CA ASP A 43 6.36 19.27 -11.71
C ASP A 43 6.52 18.60 -10.36
N MET A 44 5.54 17.79 -9.92
CA MET A 44 5.66 17.04 -8.66
C MET A 44 6.76 15.97 -8.73
N TRP A 45 6.90 15.28 -9.87
CA TRP A 45 7.92 14.25 -10.05
C TRP A 45 9.33 14.79 -9.82
N VAL A 46 9.61 16.00 -10.35
CA VAL A 46 10.89 16.68 -10.19
C VAL A 46 10.99 17.39 -8.84
N ALA A 47 9.98 18.18 -8.45
CA ALA A 47 10.03 19.03 -7.25
C ALA A 47 10.10 18.25 -5.93
N THR A 48 9.52 17.04 -5.88
CA THR A 48 9.53 16.20 -4.67
C THR A 48 10.66 15.17 -4.66
N GLY A 49 11.46 15.08 -5.74
CA GLY A 49 12.45 14.02 -5.88
C GLY A 49 11.80 12.63 -5.89
N PHE A 50 10.59 12.50 -6.43
CA PHE A 50 9.76 11.29 -6.33
C PHE A 50 10.50 10.03 -6.84
N GLY A 51 11.31 10.17 -7.88
CA GLY A 51 12.12 9.06 -8.39
C GLY A 51 13.11 8.51 -7.36
N GLN A 52 13.77 9.37 -6.57
CA GLN A 52 14.66 8.93 -5.49
C GLN A 52 13.87 8.30 -4.35
N ALA A 53 12.73 8.87 -3.98
CA ALA A 53 11.85 8.29 -2.96
C ALA A 53 11.38 6.88 -3.36
N LEU A 54 10.97 6.71 -4.63
CA LEU A 54 10.55 5.42 -5.18
C LEU A 54 11.69 4.39 -5.14
N LEU A 55 12.90 4.78 -5.55
CA LEU A 55 14.07 3.90 -5.50
C LEU A 55 14.45 3.52 -4.07
N ASN A 56 14.39 4.46 -3.13
CA ASN A 56 14.65 4.19 -1.71
C ASN A 56 13.63 3.19 -1.15
N SER A 57 12.34 3.39 -1.40
CA SER A 57 11.30 2.47 -0.97
C SER A 57 11.44 1.09 -1.62
N LEU A 58 11.81 1.03 -2.90
CA LEU A 58 12.04 -0.23 -3.60
C LEU A 58 13.24 -0.97 -3.00
N TYR A 59 14.35 -0.27 -2.74
CA TYR A 59 15.55 -0.83 -2.15
C TYR A 59 15.27 -1.39 -0.75
N VAL A 60 14.64 -0.58 0.12
CA VAL A 60 14.31 -0.98 1.50
C VAL A 60 13.32 -2.14 1.52
N SER A 61 12.26 -2.10 0.71
CA SER A 61 11.25 -3.18 0.66
C SER A 61 11.80 -4.49 0.09
N ALA A 62 12.67 -4.42 -0.92
CA ALA A 62 13.34 -5.59 -1.48
C ALA A 62 14.28 -6.25 -0.46
N LEU A 63 15.12 -5.46 0.22
CA LEU A 63 16.00 -5.98 1.27
C LEU A 63 15.21 -6.58 2.43
N ALA A 64 14.15 -5.90 2.88
CA ALA A 64 13.30 -6.39 3.95
C ALA A 64 12.62 -7.72 3.55
N THR A 65 12.15 -7.82 2.31
CA THR A 65 11.52 -9.03 1.78
C THR A 65 12.51 -10.19 1.70
N ILE A 66 13.72 -9.96 1.18
CA ILE A 66 14.78 -10.98 1.13
C ILE A 66 15.15 -11.44 2.54
N GLY A 67 15.38 -10.50 3.47
CA GLY A 67 15.68 -10.82 4.87
C GLY A 67 14.55 -11.61 5.54
N ALA A 68 13.30 -11.21 5.30
CA ALA A 68 12.12 -11.91 5.80
C ALA A 68 12.03 -13.33 5.24
N ILE A 69 12.28 -13.54 3.95
CA ILE A 69 12.28 -14.87 3.32
C ILE A 69 13.38 -15.76 3.91
N LEU A 70 14.60 -15.24 4.04
CA LEU A 70 15.75 -16.00 4.56
C LEU A 70 15.51 -16.50 5.99
N ILE A 71 14.78 -15.74 6.81
CA ILE A 71 14.45 -16.12 8.19
C ILE A 71 13.18 -16.97 8.25
N SER A 72 12.13 -16.56 7.53
CA SER A 72 10.81 -17.20 7.61
C SER A 72 10.77 -18.56 6.92
N VAL A 73 11.51 -18.79 5.83
CA VAL A 73 11.49 -20.06 5.11
C VAL A 73 12.06 -21.21 5.96
N PRO A 74 13.26 -21.10 6.59
CA PRO A 74 13.74 -22.12 7.50
C PRO A 74 12.85 -22.30 8.73
N ALA A 75 12.31 -21.21 9.28
CA ALA A 75 11.39 -21.26 10.41
C ALA A 75 10.09 -22.02 10.07
N ALA A 76 9.49 -21.73 8.90
CA ALA A 76 8.30 -22.41 8.40
C ALA A 76 8.60 -23.88 8.06
N TYR A 77 9.77 -24.17 7.47
CA TYR A 77 10.21 -25.54 7.22
C TYR A 77 10.37 -26.33 8.53
N ALA A 78 11.03 -25.72 9.53
CA ALA A 78 11.21 -26.35 10.83
C ALA A 78 9.86 -26.62 11.51
N MET A 79 8.92 -25.67 11.46
CA MET A 79 7.58 -25.83 12.02
C MET A 79 6.74 -26.88 11.28
N SER A 80 6.89 -27.02 9.96
CA SER A 80 6.12 -27.99 9.17
C SER A 80 6.64 -29.42 9.29
N ARG A 81 7.97 -29.61 9.43
CA ARG A 81 8.60 -30.93 9.41
C ARG A 81 8.99 -31.48 10.79
N PHE A 82 9.31 -30.63 11.76
CA PHE A 82 9.67 -31.06 13.11
C PHE A 82 8.53 -30.85 14.11
N ARG A 83 8.15 -31.92 14.84
CA ARG A 83 7.21 -31.85 15.95
C ARG A 83 7.96 -31.49 17.23
N PHE A 84 8.31 -30.21 17.40
CA PHE A 84 8.94 -29.68 18.62
C PHE A 84 7.92 -29.54 19.74
N ALA A 85 8.38 -29.46 21.00
CA ALA A 85 7.53 -29.44 22.20
C ALA A 85 6.52 -28.26 22.28
N GLY A 86 6.66 -27.22 21.43
CA GLY A 86 5.74 -26.07 21.31
C GLY A 86 4.79 -26.10 20.11
N TYR A 87 4.83 -27.15 19.28
CA TYR A 87 4.04 -27.25 18.03
C TYR A 87 2.52 -27.19 18.29
N GLY A 88 2.04 -27.79 19.38
CA GLY A 88 0.62 -27.77 19.76
C GLY A 88 0.11 -26.36 20.08
N ALA A 89 0.85 -25.60 20.89
CA ALA A 89 0.48 -24.24 21.28
C ALA A 89 0.45 -23.27 20.08
N PHE A 90 1.46 -23.35 19.20
CA PHE A 90 1.52 -22.53 17.98
C PHE A 90 0.37 -22.84 17.03
N ARG A 91 0.07 -24.12 16.81
CA ARG A 91 -1.02 -24.55 15.93
C ARG A 91 -2.38 -24.10 16.45
N GLN A 92 -2.59 -24.11 17.76
CA GLN A 92 -3.83 -23.66 18.38
C GLN A 92 -3.98 -22.14 18.34
N PHE A 93 -2.90 -21.40 18.57
CA PHE A 93 -2.86 -19.94 18.36
C PHE A 93 -3.21 -19.56 16.92
N LEU A 94 -2.65 -20.27 15.94
CA LEU A 94 -2.88 -20.02 14.52
C LEU A 94 -4.34 -20.28 14.12
N LEU A 95 -4.96 -21.35 14.64
CA LEU A 95 -6.38 -21.64 14.44
C LEU A 95 -7.28 -20.56 15.05
N ILE A 96 -6.98 -20.08 16.25
CA ILE A 96 -7.74 -19.00 16.89
C ILE A 96 -7.65 -17.72 16.07
N SER A 97 -6.46 -17.35 15.59
CA SER A 97 -6.28 -16.17 14.74
C SER A 97 -7.10 -16.23 13.44
N GLN A 98 -7.22 -17.41 12.84
CA GLN A 98 -8.01 -17.61 11.60
C GLN A 98 -9.52 -17.57 11.82
N MET A 99 -10.01 -17.90 13.02
CA MET A 99 -11.45 -17.79 13.34
C MET A 99 -11.88 -16.35 13.63
N ILE A 100 -10.93 -15.44 13.85
CA ILE A 100 -11.19 -14.03 14.20
C ILE A 100 -11.16 -13.11 12.95
N SER A 101 -10.45 -13.51 11.88
CA SER A 101 -10.47 -12.82 10.58
C SER A 101 -11.66 -13.28 9.73
#